data_AF-A0AAD7R9H0-F1
#
_entry.id   AF-A0AAD7R9H0-F1
#
_cell.length_a   1.000
_cell.length_b   1.000
_cell.length_c   1.000
_cell.angle_alpha   90.00
_cell.angle_beta   90.00
_cell.angle_gamma   90.00
#
_symmetry.space_group_name_H-M   'P 1'
#
loop_
_entity.id
_entity.type
_entity.pdbx_description
1 polymer ?
#
loop_
_entity_poly.entity_id
_entity_poly.type
_entity_poly.pdbx_seq_one_letter_code
_entity_poly.pdbx_strand_id
1 'polypeptide(L)'
;MAIATRRSENIKNVKEIPSENKRSAFVRSLFPKCSVPRTMKTVGFLWCCLVACCRTASHDGENGVLGPLQFSGVSNISSLLLDETSGTLYLGAQDTILALQASSLTTTHTPIIWQVPEEKREICKTKGKGEADCHNYILVLEFVSEGRIYACGTYAFDPQCAFINTEDFSLELEQDGSVRVETGKGKCPFDPRDQHTAVMADGILYSATTNNFMGTAPLISRATGSEGERVRTEESPSWLSEPEFVSSALMRESQDNPTGDDDKIFFFFTEVAEEYDFYSKINVARVARVCKGDVGGMKTLQKRWTSFLKAGLVCEDRASGSATTS
;
A
#
# COMPACT_ATOMS: atom_id res chain seq x y z
N MET A 1 45.93 -36.95 -29.79
CA MET A 1 46.76 -35.73 -29.66
C MET A 1 46.98 -35.18 -31.06
N ALA A 2 46.22 -34.18 -31.47
CA ALA A 2 46.46 -33.41 -32.69
C ALA A 2 46.05 -31.98 -32.37
N ILE A 3 47.05 -31.11 -32.20
CA ILE A 3 46.91 -29.70 -31.89
C ILE A 3 46.76 -28.97 -33.22
N ALA A 4 45.58 -28.40 -33.47
CA ALA A 4 45.33 -27.54 -34.62
C ALA A 4 45.32 -26.08 -34.15
N THR A 5 46.40 -25.39 -34.49
CA THR A 5 46.61 -23.94 -34.36
C THR A 5 45.64 -23.19 -35.27
N ARG A 6 44.75 -22.36 -34.71
CA ARG A 6 43.91 -21.42 -35.47
C ARG A 6 44.65 -20.11 -35.71
N ARG A 7 44.78 -19.74 -36.98
CA ARG A 7 45.16 -18.41 -37.47
C ARG A 7 43.90 -17.61 -37.77
N SER A 8 43.97 -16.32 -37.46
CA SER A 8 42.99 -15.26 -37.69
C SER A 8 42.52 -15.13 -39.13
N GLU A 9 41.22 -14.91 -39.34
CA GLU A 9 40.72 -13.92 -40.31
C GLU A 9 39.27 -13.48 -39.97
N ASN A 10 39.06 -12.17 -40.01
CA ASN A 10 37.84 -11.44 -39.70
C ASN A 10 36.73 -11.71 -40.72
N ILE A 11 35.50 -12.00 -40.25
CA ILE A 11 34.27 -11.69 -41.00
C ILE A 11 33.28 -11.00 -40.07
N LYS A 12 32.96 -9.76 -40.46
CA LYS A 12 31.92 -8.88 -39.92
C LYS A 12 30.56 -9.60 -39.91
N ASN A 13 29.86 -9.58 -38.79
CA ASN A 13 28.41 -9.61 -38.76
C ASN A 13 27.94 -8.76 -37.59
N VAL A 14 27.78 -7.46 -37.86
CA VAL A 14 27.01 -6.53 -37.04
C VAL A 14 25.57 -7.04 -37.05
N LYS A 15 25.14 -7.62 -35.92
CA LYS A 15 23.72 -7.91 -35.70
C LYS A 15 23.07 -6.59 -35.31
N GLU A 16 22.32 -6.01 -36.25
CA GLU A 16 21.56 -4.78 -36.07
C GLU A 16 20.74 -4.83 -34.77
N ILE A 17 20.97 -3.84 -33.91
CA ILE A 17 20.13 -3.53 -32.76
C ILE A 17 18.79 -3.01 -33.32
N PRO A 18 17.63 -3.57 -32.93
CA PRO A 18 16.35 -3.05 -33.41
C PRO A 18 16.17 -1.61 -32.93
N SER A 19 15.91 -0.71 -33.87
CA SER A 19 15.63 0.71 -33.63
C SER A 19 14.63 0.93 -32.50
N GLU A 20 14.84 1.98 -31.71
CA GLU A 20 14.03 2.50 -30.60
C GLU A 20 12.50 2.51 -30.87
N ASN A 21 12.10 2.71 -32.14
CA ASN A 21 10.71 2.65 -32.59
C ASN A 21 10.03 1.27 -32.47
N LYS A 22 10.79 0.15 -32.45
CA LYS A 22 10.22 -1.21 -32.29
C LYS A 22 9.98 -1.58 -30.82
N ARG A 23 10.73 -1.01 -29.87
CA ARG A 23 10.45 -1.15 -28.42
C ARG A 23 9.20 -0.38 -28.00
N SER A 24 9.03 0.83 -28.56
CA SER A 24 7.82 1.65 -28.33
C SER A 24 6.54 0.96 -28.79
N ALA A 25 6.58 0.20 -29.89
CA ALA A 25 5.42 -0.54 -30.40
C ALA A 25 5.00 -1.73 -29.49
N PHE A 26 5.96 -2.39 -28.83
CA PHE A 26 5.69 -3.51 -27.92
C PHE A 26 5.15 -3.05 -26.55
N VAL A 27 5.66 -1.92 -26.03
CA VAL A 27 5.10 -1.28 -24.82
C VAL A 27 3.68 -0.73 -25.08
N ARG A 28 3.44 -0.19 -26.28
CA ARG A 28 2.09 0.28 -26.70
C ARG A 28 1.06 -0.83 -26.86
N SER A 29 1.45 -2.09 -27.07
CA SER A 29 0.50 -3.21 -27.13
C SER A 29 0.14 -3.78 -25.76
N LEU A 30 0.97 -3.54 -24.73
CA LEU A 30 0.68 -3.88 -23.33
C LEU A 30 -0.11 -2.78 -22.60
N PHE A 31 -0.12 -1.56 -23.16
CA PHE A 31 -0.88 -0.40 -22.70
C PHE A 31 -1.52 0.31 -23.92
N PRO A 32 -2.59 -0.23 -24.53
CA PRO A 32 -3.26 0.47 -25.62
C PRO A 32 -3.86 1.77 -25.10
N LYS A 33 -3.53 2.88 -25.77
CA LYS A 33 -3.99 4.28 -25.54
C LYS A 33 -5.04 4.41 -24.43
N CYS A 34 -4.60 4.83 -23.24
CA CYS A 34 -5.49 5.33 -22.20
C CYS A 34 -6.29 6.53 -22.73
N SER A 35 -7.45 6.28 -23.33
CA SER A 35 -8.52 7.27 -23.32
C SER A 35 -9.03 7.29 -21.90
N VAL A 36 -8.67 8.33 -21.16
CA VAL A 36 -9.18 8.63 -19.83
C VAL A 36 -10.71 8.46 -19.88
N PRO A 37 -11.29 7.46 -19.18
CA PRO A 37 -12.74 7.31 -19.16
C PRO A 37 -13.35 8.58 -18.56
N ARG A 38 -14.54 8.98 -19.03
CA ARG A 38 -15.20 10.24 -18.59
C ARG A 38 -15.34 10.36 -17.06
N THR A 39 -15.28 9.25 -16.34
CA THR A 39 -15.26 9.16 -14.87
C THR A 39 -13.95 9.61 -14.21
N MET A 40 -12.79 9.54 -14.87
CA MET A 40 -11.51 10.06 -14.34
C MET A 40 -11.42 11.59 -14.40
N LYS A 41 -12.26 12.26 -15.20
CA LYS A 41 -12.33 13.74 -15.19
C LYS A 41 -13.01 14.27 -13.93
N THR A 42 -13.92 13.52 -13.35
CA THR A 42 -14.64 13.90 -12.13
C THR A 42 -13.77 13.71 -10.89
N VAL A 43 -12.97 12.64 -10.84
CA VAL A 43 -12.04 12.38 -9.72
C VAL A 43 -10.87 13.38 -9.70
N GLY A 44 -10.32 13.74 -10.87
CA GLY A 44 -9.27 14.76 -10.97
C GLY A 44 -9.72 16.17 -10.63
N PHE A 45 -10.99 16.52 -10.88
CA PHE A 45 -11.55 17.82 -10.49
C PHE A 45 -11.83 17.91 -8.98
N LEU A 46 -12.25 16.81 -8.33
CA LEU A 46 -12.47 16.81 -6.88
C LEU A 46 -11.17 16.89 -6.08
N TRP A 47 -10.08 16.29 -6.56
CA TRP A 47 -8.78 16.44 -5.88
C TRP A 47 -8.21 17.86 -6.02
N CYS A 48 -8.38 18.50 -7.17
CA CYS A 48 -7.91 19.87 -7.39
C CYS A 48 -8.71 20.89 -6.56
N CYS A 49 -10.01 20.67 -6.32
CA CYS A 49 -10.84 21.54 -5.47
C CYS A 49 -10.48 21.47 -3.98
N LEU A 50 -10.00 20.33 -3.47
CA LEU A 50 -9.51 20.23 -2.09
C LEU A 50 -8.21 21.02 -1.88
N VAL A 51 -7.37 21.16 -2.90
CA VAL A 51 -6.13 21.94 -2.83
C VAL A 51 -6.37 23.43 -3.11
N ALA A 52 -7.36 23.78 -3.95
CA ALA A 52 -7.61 25.15 -4.38
C ALA A 52 -8.54 25.98 -3.48
N CYS A 53 -9.17 25.40 -2.45
CA CYS A 53 -10.05 26.14 -1.53
C CYS A 53 -9.39 26.59 -0.21
N CYS A 54 -8.08 26.35 -0.03
CA CYS A 54 -7.30 27.01 1.02
C CYS A 54 -7.07 28.48 0.64
N ARG A 55 -8.11 29.30 0.79
CA ARG A 55 -7.94 30.74 0.90
C ARG A 55 -7.13 30.99 2.16
N THR A 56 -5.97 31.61 1.99
CA THR A 56 -5.06 32.09 3.02
C THR A 56 -5.83 32.89 4.08
N ALA A 57 -6.09 32.28 5.24
CA ALA A 57 -6.41 33.00 6.46
C ALA A 57 -5.08 33.40 7.11
N SER A 58 -4.61 34.61 6.80
CA SER A 58 -3.58 35.25 7.60
C SER A 58 -4.23 35.71 8.90
N HIS A 59 -3.84 35.13 10.03
CA HIS A 59 -4.09 35.73 11.35
C HIS A 59 -2.95 35.40 12.30
N ASP A 60 -2.61 36.41 13.09
CA ASP A 60 -1.45 36.52 13.98
C ASP A 60 -1.26 35.36 14.96
N GLY A 61 0.00 35.21 15.39
CA GLY A 61 0.49 34.10 16.18
C GLY A 61 -0.22 33.89 17.51
N GLU A 62 -0.66 32.66 17.72
CA GLU A 62 -0.78 32.01 19.02
C GLU A 62 -0.55 30.51 18.79
N ASN A 63 0.36 29.90 19.57
CA ASN A 63 0.69 28.48 19.52
C ASN A 63 -0.45 27.62 20.11
N GLY A 64 -1.60 27.59 19.44
CA GLY A 64 -2.73 26.73 19.78
C GLY A 64 -2.93 25.68 18.70
N VAL A 65 -2.79 24.39 19.05
CA VAL A 65 -3.26 23.29 18.21
C VAL A 65 -4.78 23.46 18.08
N LEU A 66 -5.25 23.92 16.92
CA LEU A 66 -6.67 24.02 16.59
C LEU A 66 -7.22 22.61 16.35
N GLY A 67 -7.55 21.91 17.43
CA GLY A 67 -8.25 20.63 17.40
C GLY A 67 -9.49 20.68 18.32
N PRO A 68 -10.64 20.10 17.92
CA PRO A 68 -11.76 19.90 18.83
C PRO A 68 -11.33 19.23 20.14
N LEU A 69 -11.96 19.61 21.28
CA LEU A 69 -11.78 18.95 22.60
C LEU A 69 -11.93 17.42 22.53
N GLN A 70 -12.64 16.94 21.50
CA GLN A 70 -12.85 15.55 21.13
C GLN A 70 -11.56 14.73 20.92
N PHE A 71 -10.45 15.39 20.58
CA PHE A 71 -9.15 14.75 20.37
C PHE A 71 -8.27 14.76 21.63
N SER A 72 -8.80 15.21 22.78
CA SER A 72 -8.07 15.22 24.05
C SER A 72 -7.65 13.80 24.44
N GLY A 73 -6.35 13.54 24.44
CA GLY A 73 -5.76 12.22 24.74
C GLY A 73 -5.56 11.31 23.53
N VAL A 74 -5.89 11.77 22.31
CA VAL A 74 -5.60 11.06 21.07
C VAL A 74 -4.32 11.63 20.46
N SER A 75 -3.32 10.78 20.23
CA SER A 75 -2.07 11.14 19.56
C SER A 75 -1.88 10.31 18.29
N ASN A 76 -1.12 10.86 17.33
CA ASN A 76 -0.69 10.18 16.12
C ASN A 76 -1.83 9.51 15.32
N ILE A 77 -2.73 10.34 14.77
CA ILE A 77 -3.73 9.87 13.81
C ILE A 77 -2.99 9.42 12.54
N SER A 78 -3.14 8.15 12.19
CA SER A 78 -2.35 7.47 11.16
C SER A 78 -3.19 6.89 10.02
N SER A 79 -4.48 6.62 10.24
CA SER A 79 -5.38 6.10 9.21
C SER A 79 -6.76 6.72 9.26
N LEU A 80 -7.39 6.83 8.10
CA LEU A 80 -8.69 7.47 7.87
C LEU A 80 -9.54 6.54 7.01
N LEU A 81 -10.77 6.27 7.41
CA LEU A 81 -11.73 5.49 6.63
C LEU A 81 -13.11 6.16 6.71
N LEU A 82 -13.62 6.62 5.57
CA LEU A 82 -14.91 7.31 5.48
C LEU A 82 -16.00 6.36 4.99
N ASP A 83 -17.06 6.17 5.77
CA ASP A 83 -18.32 5.65 5.26
C ASP A 83 -19.15 6.79 4.69
N GLU A 84 -19.17 6.90 3.37
CA GLU A 84 -19.95 7.94 2.67
C GLU A 84 -21.47 7.82 2.90
N THR A 85 -21.97 6.62 3.22
CA THR A 85 -23.42 6.37 3.38
C THR A 85 -23.92 6.89 4.71
N SER A 86 -23.23 6.56 5.81
CA SER A 86 -23.58 7.08 7.15
C SER A 86 -23.00 8.48 7.41
N GLY A 87 -21.99 8.90 6.64
CA GLY A 87 -21.20 10.09 6.94
C GLY A 87 -20.29 9.92 8.16
N THR A 88 -19.99 8.68 8.55
CA THR A 88 -19.10 8.38 9.67
C THR A 88 -17.65 8.30 9.18
N LEU A 89 -16.77 9.08 9.82
CA LEU A 89 -15.32 9.03 9.63
C LEU A 89 -14.69 8.22 10.77
N TYR A 90 -14.09 7.09 10.41
CA TYR A 90 -13.30 6.27 11.31
C TYR A 90 -11.83 6.72 11.27
N LEU A 91 -11.23 6.86 12.46
CA LEU A 91 -9.86 7.31 12.64
C LEU A 91 -9.07 6.24 13.39
N GLY A 92 -8.00 5.75 12.80
CA GLY A 92 -7.01 4.96 13.52
C GLY A 92 -5.90 5.86 14.04
N ALA A 93 -5.62 5.75 15.34
CA ALA A 93 -4.60 6.54 16.02
C ALA A 93 -3.70 5.64 16.87
N GLN A 94 -2.83 6.24 17.68
CA GLN A 94 -2.06 5.51 18.68
C GLN A 94 -3.00 4.96 19.77
N ASP A 95 -3.00 3.64 19.91
CA ASP A 95 -3.72 2.84 20.89
C ASP A 95 -5.25 2.96 20.88
N THR A 96 -5.82 3.69 19.92
CA THR A 96 -7.26 3.95 19.88
C THR A 96 -7.81 4.09 18.47
N ILE A 97 -9.10 3.79 18.33
CA ILE A 97 -9.88 3.97 17.11
C ILE A 97 -11.11 4.80 17.46
N LEU A 98 -11.35 5.86 16.69
CA LEU A 98 -12.49 6.75 16.89
C LEU A 98 -13.48 6.64 15.73
N ALA A 99 -14.76 6.81 16.04
CA ALA A 99 -15.81 7.06 15.06
C ALA A 99 -16.36 8.48 15.28
N LEU A 100 -16.27 9.31 14.25
CA LEU A 100 -16.71 10.70 14.27
C LEU A 100 -17.73 10.94 13.15
N GLN A 101 -18.62 11.91 13.32
CA GLN A 101 -19.43 12.41 12.22
C GLN A 101 -18.56 13.29 11.32
N ALA A 102 -18.44 12.98 10.03
CA ALA A 102 -17.53 13.67 9.11
C ALA A 102 -17.84 15.18 8.97
N SER A 103 -19.12 15.56 9.08
CA SER A 103 -19.57 16.95 8.94
C SER A 103 -19.28 17.86 10.14
N SER A 104 -19.22 17.31 11.35
CA SER A 104 -19.10 18.07 12.60
C SER A 104 -17.89 17.68 13.45
N LEU A 105 -17.19 16.60 13.08
CA LEU A 105 -16.09 15.99 13.84
C LEU A 105 -16.46 15.66 15.29
N THR A 106 -17.74 15.41 15.55
CA THR A 106 -18.25 15.00 16.86
C THR A 106 -18.21 13.49 16.98
N THR A 107 -17.78 12.99 18.13
CA THR A 107 -17.75 11.55 18.43
C THR A 107 -19.15 10.96 18.33
N THR A 108 -19.29 9.92 17.53
CA THR A 108 -20.55 9.17 17.40
C THR A 108 -20.62 8.02 18.39
N HIS A 109 -19.47 7.43 18.74
CA HIS A 109 -19.36 6.25 19.61
C HIS A 109 -18.19 6.39 20.58
N THR A 110 -18.26 5.71 21.74
CA THR A 110 -17.12 5.62 22.66
C THR A 110 -15.89 5.10 21.92
N PRO A 111 -14.71 5.75 22.03
CA PRO A 111 -13.50 5.27 21.35
C PRO A 111 -13.15 3.83 21.75
N ILE A 112 -12.75 3.03 20.77
CA ILE A 112 -12.15 1.72 21.03
C ILE A 112 -10.74 1.97 21.57
N ILE A 113 -10.44 1.42 22.75
CA ILE A 113 -9.10 1.41 23.32
C ILE A 113 -8.46 0.07 23.02
N TRP A 114 -7.41 0.06 22.20
CA TRP A 114 -6.68 -1.13 21.79
C TRP A 114 -5.19 -0.99 22.09
N GLN A 115 -4.90 -0.83 23.39
CA GLN A 115 -3.57 -0.64 23.95
C GLN A 115 -2.77 -1.93 24.01
N VAL A 116 -1.45 -1.81 23.85
CA VAL A 116 -0.52 -2.92 24.09
C VAL A 116 -0.34 -3.12 25.61
N PRO A 117 -0.47 -4.35 26.15
CA PRO A 117 -0.18 -4.63 27.55
C PRO A 117 1.25 -4.29 27.94
N GLU A 118 1.47 -3.80 29.16
CA GLU A 118 2.78 -3.32 29.62
C GLU A 118 3.90 -4.35 29.45
N GLU A 119 3.62 -5.62 29.72
CA GLU A 119 4.58 -6.72 29.52
C GLU A 119 5.10 -6.77 28.07
N LYS A 120 4.21 -6.62 27.08
CA LYS A 120 4.60 -6.60 25.66
C LYS A 120 5.36 -5.31 25.30
N ARG A 121 5.03 -4.18 25.92
CA ARG A 121 5.75 -2.90 25.74
C ARG A 121 7.19 -3.02 26.26
N GLU A 122 7.39 -3.66 27.41
CA GLU A 122 8.73 -3.96 27.94
C GLU A 122 9.52 -4.90 27.04
N ILE A 123 8.89 -5.94 26.49
CA ILE A 123 9.53 -6.83 25.51
C ILE A 123 9.95 -6.03 24.26
N CYS A 124 9.13 -5.11 23.77
CA CYS A 124 9.49 -4.23 22.65
C CYS A 124 10.71 -3.35 22.97
N LYS A 125 10.75 -2.74 24.16
CA LYS A 125 11.90 -1.94 24.62
C LYS A 125 13.19 -2.74 24.73
N THR A 126 13.13 -3.96 25.29
CA THR A 126 14.31 -4.83 25.41
C THR A 126 14.88 -5.26 24.04
N LYS A 127 14.07 -5.20 22.97
CA LYS A 127 14.51 -5.36 21.57
C LYS A 127 15.16 -4.10 20.97
N GLY A 128 15.38 -3.05 21.77
CA GLY A 128 16.09 -1.83 21.37
C GLY A 128 15.22 -0.77 20.69
N LYS A 129 13.88 -0.87 20.82
CA LYS A 129 12.95 0.14 20.28
C LYS A 129 12.67 1.24 21.31
N GLY A 130 12.36 2.44 20.83
CA GLY A 130 12.03 3.57 21.70
C GLY A 130 10.67 3.38 22.37
N GLU A 131 10.48 3.95 23.56
CA GLU A 131 9.22 3.90 24.32
C GLU A 131 8.01 4.33 23.47
N ALA A 132 8.17 5.42 22.70
CA ALA A 132 7.13 5.93 21.82
C ALA A 132 6.77 4.96 20.67
N ASP A 133 7.71 4.12 20.22
CA ASP A 133 7.47 3.17 19.13
C ASP A 133 6.78 1.88 19.64
N CYS A 134 6.79 1.63 20.96
CA CYS A 134 6.23 0.44 21.60
C CYS A 134 4.74 0.57 21.94
N HIS A 135 3.99 1.32 21.14
CA HIS A 135 2.54 1.44 21.21
C HIS A 135 1.87 0.73 20.04
N ASN A 136 0.53 0.64 20.04
CA ASN A 136 -0.23 0.13 18.91
C ASN A 136 -0.65 1.27 17.99
N TYR A 137 0.04 1.47 16.88
CA TYR A 137 -0.39 2.47 15.88
C TYR A 137 -1.37 1.82 14.91
N ILE A 138 -2.59 2.35 14.81
CA ILE A 138 -3.61 1.79 13.90
C ILE A 138 -3.41 2.33 12.49
N LEU A 139 -2.88 1.48 11.63
CA LEU A 139 -2.36 1.86 10.32
C LEU A 139 -3.28 1.43 9.17
N VAL A 140 -4.03 0.34 9.34
CA VAL A 140 -4.95 -0.18 8.32
C VAL A 140 -6.37 -0.16 8.88
N LEU A 141 -7.29 0.47 8.14
CA LEU A 141 -8.73 0.41 8.36
C LEU A 141 -9.39 0.20 7.00
N GLU A 142 -10.06 -0.93 6.82
CA GLU A 142 -10.70 -1.29 5.55
C GLU A 142 -12.10 -1.85 5.81
N PHE A 143 -13.11 -1.41 5.05
CA PHE A 143 -14.44 -2.03 5.13
C PHE A 143 -14.39 -3.46 4.65
N VAL A 144 -15.04 -4.35 5.38
CA VAL A 144 -15.28 -5.74 4.99
C VAL A 144 -16.79 -6.00 4.92
N SER A 145 -17.18 -7.17 4.40
CA SER A 145 -18.58 -7.56 4.30
C SER A 145 -19.30 -7.52 5.67
N GLU A 146 -20.62 -7.32 5.63
CA GLU A 146 -21.52 -7.42 6.79
C GLU A 146 -21.33 -6.32 7.83
N GLY A 147 -21.06 -5.07 7.41
CA GLY A 147 -21.01 -3.93 8.34
C GLY A 147 -19.84 -4.02 9.32
N ARG A 148 -18.70 -4.53 8.86
CA ARG A 148 -17.50 -4.68 9.67
C ARG A 148 -16.35 -3.88 9.09
N ILE A 149 -15.42 -3.49 9.95
CA ILE A 149 -14.14 -2.90 9.57
C ILE A 149 -13.03 -3.86 9.96
N TYR A 150 -12.12 -4.12 9.04
CA TYR A 150 -10.87 -4.82 9.31
C TYR A 150 -9.82 -3.80 9.72
N ALA A 151 -9.32 -3.92 10.95
CA ALA A 151 -8.35 -3.00 11.53
C ALA A 151 -7.03 -3.71 11.81
N CYS A 152 -5.89 -3.10 11.46
CA CYS A 152 -4.58 -3.61 11.86
C CYS A 152 -3.70 -2.51 12.43
N GLY A 153 -2.87 -2.88 13.40
CA GLY A 153 -1.89 -1.97 13.99
C GLY A 153 -0.57 -2.64 14.32
N THR A 154 0.44 -1.81 14.60
CA THR A 154 1.83 -2.25 14.83
C THR A 154 2.01 -3.05 16.11
N TYR A 155 1.11 -2.83 17.09
CA TYR A 155 1.03 -3.52 18.37
C TYR A 155 2.41 -3.78 19.05
N ALA A 156 3.22 -2.72 19.16
CA ALA A 156 4.58 -2.75 19.69
C ALA A 156 5.53 -3.72 18.94
N PHE A 157 5.64 -3.56 17.62
CA PHE A 157 6.45 -4.42 16.73
C PHE A 157 6.04 -5.90 16.79
N ASP A 158 4.75 -6.17 16.97
CA ASP A 158 4.13 -7.48 16.89
C ASP A 158 2.75 -7.34 16.20
N PRO A 159 2.71 -6.96 14.90
CA PRO A 159 1.50 -6.45 14.26
C PRO A 159 0.31 -7.40 14.43
N GLN A 160 -0.84 -6.83 14.80
CA GLN A 160 -2.10 -7.55 15.02
C GLN A 160 -3.20 -6.94 14.16
N CYS A 161 -4.16 -7.76 13.77
CA CYS A 161 -5.40 -7.33 13.14
C CYS A 161 -6.61 -7.82 13.94
N ALA A 162 -7.72 -7.09 13.87
CA ALA A 162 -8.99 -7.45 14.48
C ALA A 162 -10.15 -6.94 13.63
N PHE A 163 -11.34 -7.47 13.87
CA PHE A 163 -12.58 -6.98 13.26
C PHE A 163 -13.31 -6.06 14.23
N ILE A 164 -13.88 -5.00 13.68
CA ILE A 164 -14.72 -4.03 14.40
C ILE A 164 -16.13 -4.13 13.84
N ASN A 165 -17.12 -4.32 14.70
CA ASN A 165 -18.52 -4.21 14.32
C ASN A 165 -18.90 -2.72 14.24
N THR A 166 -19.46 -2.29 13.11
CA THR A 166 -19.81 -0.87 12.91
C THR A 166 -21.09 -0.44 13.63
N GLU A 167 -21.97 -1.38 14.00
CA GLU A 167 -23.25 -1.08 14.66
C GLU A 167 -23.06 -0.67 16.12
N ASP A 168 -22.21 -1.39 16.86
CA ASP A 168 -21.92 -1.12 18.28
C ASP A 168 -20.53 -0.51 18.51
N PHE A 169 -19.74 -0.36 17.45
CA PHE A 169 -18.38 0.15 17.45
C PHE A 169 -17.49 -0.54 18.49
N SER A 170 -17.49 -1.88 18.45
CA SER A 170 -16.70 -2.72 19.35
C SER A 170 -15.81 -3.69 18.59
N LEU A 171 -14.70 -4.10 19.23
CA LEU A 171 -13.85 -5.17 18.71
C LEU A 171 -14.54 -6.52 18.90
N GLU A 172 -14.48 -7.38 17.87
CA GLU A 172 -14.97 -8.75 17.99
C GLU A 172 -14.20 -9.50 19.10
N LEU A 173 -14.93 -10.26 19.91
CA LEU A 173 -14.39 -11.00 21.05
C LEU A 173 -14.45 -12.52 20.83
N GLU A 174 -13.50 -13.23 21.42
CA GLU A 174 -13.51 -14.68 21.57
C GLU A 174 -14.45 -15.11 22.71
N GLN A 175 -14.68 -16.42 22.85
CA GLN A 175 -15.59 -16.98 23.87
C GLN A 175 -15.15 -16.68 25.32
N ASP A 176 -13.87 -16.45 25.54
CA ASP A 176 -13.30 -16.08 26.84
C ASP A 176 -13.35 -14.57 27.12
N GLY A 177 -13.91 -13.78 26.21
CA GLY A 177 -14.02 -12.33 26.31
C GLY A 177 -12.75 -11.58 25.89
N SER A 178 -11.69 -12.27 25.45
CA SER A 178 -10.51 -11.63 24.87
C SER A 178 -10.80 -11.12 23.45
N VAL A 179 -10.05 -10.12 22.98
CA VAL A 179 -10.21 -9.62 21.60
C VAL A 179 -9.78 -10.71 20.62
N ARG A 180 -10.64 -10.99 19.64
CA ARG A 180 -10.35 -11.88 18.52
C ARG A 180 -9.33 -11.23 17.60
N VAL A 181 -8.08 -11.63 17.76
CA VAL A 181 -6.95 -11.10 16.99
C VAL A 181 -6.42 -12.11 15.98
N GLU A 182 -5.98 -11.60 14.83
CA GLU A 182 -5.20 -12.31 13.84
C GLU A 182 -3.79 -11.72 13.74
N THR A 183 -2.84 -12.52 13.28
CA THR A 183 -1.52 -11.97 12.93
C THR A 183 -1.64 -10.89 11.86
N GLY A 184 -1.02 -9.74 12.12
CA GLY A 184 -0.88 -8.61 11.20
C GLY A 184 0.38 -8.69 10.35
N LYS A 185 1.21 -9.72 10.51
CA LYS A 185 2.45 -9.89 9.75
C LYS A 185 2.15 -9.96 8.24
N GLY A 186 2.74 -9.04 7.48
CA GLY A 186 2.49 -8.91 6.04
C GLY A 186 1.17 -8.23 5.68
N LYS A 187 0.36 -7.78 6.67
CA LYS A 187 -0.86 -6.98 6.49
C LYS A 187 -0.62 -5.53 6.94
N CYS A 188 0.18 -5.36 7.99
CA CYS A 188 0.52 -4.10 8.65
C CYS A 188 2.02 -4.14 9.01
N PRO A 189 2.75 -3.02 8.92
CA PRO A 189 4.17 -3.01 9.22
C PRO A 189 4.46 -3.17 10.72
N PHE A 190 5.71 -3.50 11.03
CA PHE A 190 6.20 -3.59 12.41
C PHE A 190 6.53 -2.21 12.99
N ASP A 191 7.19 -1.36 12.20
CA ASP A 191 7.55 0.00 12.59
C ASP A 191 6.41 0.96 12.19
N PRO A 192 5.95 1.86 13.08
CA PRO A 192 4.89 2.81 12.74
C PRO A 192 5.26 3.82 11.65
N ARG A 193 6.55 3.94 11.31
CA ARG A 193 7.05 4.84 10.25
C ARG A 193 7.17 4.18 8.89
N ASP A 194 7.08 2.85 8.83
CA ASP A 194 7.19 2.11 7.58
C ASP A 194 6.02 2.47 6.65
N GLN A 195 6.37 2.84 5.43
CA GLN A 195 5.41 3.14 4.38
C GLN A 195 4.67 1.87 3.96
N HIS A 196 3.36 1.96 3.87
CA HIS A 196 2.49 0.81 3.61
C HIS A 196 1.19 1.26 2.92
N THR A 197 0.50 0.30 2.34
CA THR A 197 -0.87 0.49 1.85
C THR A 197 -1.60 -0.83 1.86
N ALA A 198 -2.92 -0.78 1.99
CA ALA A 198 -3.77 -1.94 1.81
C ALA A 198 -5.07 -1.52 1.11
N VAL A 199 -5.74 -2.50 0.52
CA VAL A 199 -7.07 -2.33 -0.08
C VAL A 199 -7.85 -3.63 0.05
N MET A 200 -9.11 -3.54 0.47
CA MET A 200 -10.03 -4.67 0.49
C MET A 200 -10.71 -4.86 -0.87
N ALA A 201 -10.69 -6.09 -1.40
CA ALA A 201 -11.42 -6.48 -2.58
C ALA A 201 -12.22 -7.76 -2.30
N ASP A 202 -13.55 -7.66 -2.31
CA ASP A 202 -14.49 -8.77 -2.10
C ASP A 202 -14.18 -9.60 -0.84
N GLY A 203 -13.86 -8.92 0.28
CA GLY A 203 -13.54 -9.55 1.56
C GLY A 203 -12.10 -10.05 1.71
N ILE A 204 -11.26 -9.82 0.70
CA ILE A 204 -9.85 -10.20 0.70
C ILE A 204 -8.99 -8.95 0.75
N LEU A 205 -8.06 -8.91 1.70
CA LEU A 205 -7.10 -7.83 1.88
C LEU A 205 -5.90 -8.05 0.96
N TYR A 206 -5.59 -7.04 0.17
CA TYR A 206 -4.34 -6.93 -0.58
C TYR A 206 -3.49 -5.88 0.11
N SER A 207 -2.25 -6.21 0.43
CA SER A 207 -1.34 -5.34 1.20
C SER A 207 -0.02 -5.15 0.46
N ALA A 208 0.57 -3.98 0.69
CA ALA A 208 1.95 -3.69 0.36
C ALA A 208 2.63 -3.11 1.61
N THR A 209 3.56 -3.86 2.19
CA THR A 209 4.18 -3.54 3.49
C THR A 209 5.48 -4.33 3.69
N THR A 210 6.07 -4.27 4.88
CA THR A 210 7.24 -5.05 5.29
C THR A 210 6.82 -6.31 6.07
N ASN A 211 7.49 -7.43 5.81
CA ASN A 211 7.13 -8.73 6.39
C ASN A 211 8.02 -9.12 7.59
N ASN A 212 8.94 -8.27 8.03
CA ASN A 212 9.86 -8.57 9.13
C ASN A 212 10.06 -7.37 10.06
N PHE A 213 10.54 -7.66 11.26
CA PHE A 213 10.84 -6.67 12.29
C PHE A 213 11.85 -5.58 11.87
N MET A 214 12.72 -5.90 10.90
CA MET A 214 13.78 -5.00 10.44
C MET A 214 13.32 -4.02 9.35
N GLY A 215 12.13 -4.20 8.77
CA GLY A 215 11.67 -3.37 7.64
C GLY A 215 12.37 -3.66 6.31
N THR A 216 13.11 -4.77 6.20
CA THR A 216 13.97 -5.08 5.04
C THR A 216 13.38 -6.10 4.07
N ALA A 217 12.22 -6.67 4.39
CA ALA A 217 11.54 -7.66 3.55
C ALA A 217 10.25 -7.06 2.97
N PRO A 218 10.33 -6.25 1.89
CA PRO A 218 9.14 -5.68 1.26
C PRO A 218 8.29 -6.78 0.62
N LEU A 219 6.97 -6.57 0.66
CA LEU A 219 5.99 -7.58 0.31
C LEU A 219 4.77 -6.90 -0.31
N ILE A 220 4.39 -7.32 -1.52
CA ILE A 220 3.01 -7.13 -2.02
C ILE A 220 2.32 -8.50 -2.00
N SER A 221 1.18 -8.61 -1.33
CA SER A 221 0.51 -9.89 -1.13
C SER A 221 -1.00 -9.81 -1.06
N ARG A 222 -1.65 -10.94 -1.35
CA ARG A 222 -3.00 -11.24 -0.86
C ARG A 222 -2.84 -11.76 0.56
N ALA A 223 -3.17 -10.90 1.51
CA ALA A 223 -2.73 -10.99 2.90
C ALA A 223 -3.75 -11.71 3.81
N THR A 224 -5.03 -11.68 3.45
CA THR A 224 -6.08 -12.51 4.07
C THR A 224 -6.58 -13.58 3.09
N GLY A 225 -7.58 -14.35 3.51
CA GLY A 225 -8.11 -15.48 2.74
C GLY A 225 -7.44 -16.81 3.11
N SER A 226 -7.79 -17.86 2.36
CA SER A 226 -7.31 -19.21 2.63
C SER A 226 -5.80 -19.34 2.40
N GLU A 227 -5.13 -20.17 3.19
CA GLU A 227 -3.66 -20.33 3.07
C GLU A 227 -3.22 -20.84 1.69
N GLY A 228 -4.07 -21.62 1.03
CA GLY A 228 -3.84 -22.13 -0.33
C GLY A 228 -3.86 -21.03 -1.39
N GLU A 229 -4.58 -19.94 -1.15
CA GLU A 229 -4.74 -18.82 -2.07
C GLU A 229 -3.80 -17.65 -1.75
N ARG A 230 -2.98 -17.75 -0.70
CA ARG A 230 -1.98 -16.73 -0.38
C ARG A 230 -0.93 -16.66 -1.49
N VAL A 231 -0.88 -15.51 -2.15
CA VAL A 231 0.03 -15.22 -3.24
C VAL A 231 0.77 -13.92 -2.91
N ARG A 232 2.07 -13.88 -3.20
CA ARG A 232 2.95 -12.77 -2.85
C ARG A 232 4.02 -12.49 -3.89
N THR A 233 4.71 -11.37 -3.76
CA THR A 233 5.93 -11.09 -4.53
C THR A 233 7.07 -12.02 -4.16
N GLU A 234 8.00 -12.22 -5.11
CA GLU A 234 9.26 -12.90 -4.84
C GLU A 234 10.20 -11.99 -4.03
N GLU A 235 11.02 -12.57 -3.16
CA GLU A 235 12.04 -11.86 -2.38
C GLU A 235 13.26 -11.58 -3.26
N SER A 236 13.09 -10.70 -4.25
CA SER A 236 14.11 -10.33 -5.23
C SER A 236 14.02 -8.83 -5.58
N PRO A 237 15.16 -8.12 -5.69
CA PRO A 237 15.20 -6.72 -6.16
C PRO A 237 14.57 -6.52 -7.54
N SER A 238 14.58 -7.55 -8.39
CA SER A 238 13.92 -7.52 -9.70
C SER A 238 12.40 -7.31 -9.61
N TRP A 239 11.78 -7.68 -8.48
CA TRP A 239 10.37 -7.45 -8.20
C TRP A 239 10.17 -6.16 -7.42
N LEU A 240 10.88 -6.00 -6.29
CA LEU A 240 10.80 -4.84 -5.40
C LEU A 240 12.20 -4.54 -4.84
N SER A 241 12.72 -3.34 -5.11
CA SER A 241 14.05 -2.92 -4.63
C SER A 241 13.92 -1.72 -3.67
N GLU A 242 13.98 -1.99 -2.36
CA GLU A 242 13.82 -0.96 -1.30
C GLU A 242 12.61 -0.02 -1.54
N PRO A 243 11.37 -0.55 -1.70
CA PRO A 243 10.23 0.27 -2.06
C PRO A 243 9.69 1.09 -0.88
N GLU A 244 9.19 2.29 -1.16
CA GLU A 244 8.34 3.06 -0.25
C GLU A 244 6.92 3.08 -0.80
N PHE A 245 6.01 2.36 -0.13
CA PHE A 245 4.64 2.20 -0.60
C PHE A 245 3.77 3.44 -0.32
N VAL A 246 2.98 3.86 -1.31
CA VAL A 246 2.19 5.09 -1.20
C VAL A 246 0.69 4.78 -1.12
N SER A 247 0.17 3.99 -2.07
CA SER A 247 -1.28 3.73 -2.16
C SER A 247 -1.58 2.49 -2.97
N SER A 248 -2.77 1.92 -2.79
CA SER A 248 -3.28 0.82 -3.56
C SER A 248 -4.76 1.04 -3.89
N ALA A 249 -5.21 0.47 -5.01
CA ALA A 249 -6.56 0.68 -5.50
C ALA A 249 -7.08 -0.55 -6.25
N LEU A 250 -8.35 -0.88 -6.02
CA LEU A 250 -9.09 -1.86 -6.80
C LEU A 250 -9.67 -1.19 -8.05
N MET A 251 -9.35 -1.72 -9.22
CA MET A 251 -9.96 -1.37 -10.49
C MET A 251 -10.87 -2.51 -10.95
N ARG A 252 -12.18 -2.25 -10.97
CA ARG A 252 -13.19 -3.17 -11.49
C ARG A 252 -13.19 -3.10 -13.02
N GLU A 253 -12.70 -4.15 -13.67
CA GLU A 253 -12.70 -4.26 -15.13
C GLU A 253 -13.62 -5.39 -15.61
N SER A 254 -13.92 -6.36 -14.75
CA SER A 254 -14.65 -7.57 -15.13
C SER A 254 -16.12 -7.35 -15.51
N GLN A 255 -16.80 -6.37 -14.90
CA GLN A 255 -18.26 -6.23 -15.00
C GLN A 255 -18.75 -5.78 -16.39
N ASP A 256 -17.92 -5.04 -17.14
CA ASP A 256 -18.28 -4.46 -18.45
C ASP A 256 -17.32 -4.86 -19.58
N ASN A 257 -16.43 -5.83 -19.35
CA ASN A 257 -15.43 -6.20 -20.34
C ASN A 257 -15.88 -7.38 -21.22
N PRO A 258 -16.15 -7.18 -22.52
CA PRO A 258 -16.56 -8.25 -23.43
C PRO A 258 -15.48 -9.31 -23.66
N THR A 259 -14.22 -9.04 -23.30
CA THR A 259 -13.11 -10.00 -23.39
C THR A 259 -12.93 -10.84 -22.12
N GLY A 260 -13.72 -10.59 -21.06
CA GLY A 260 -13.64 -11.31 -19.79
C GLY A 260 -12.33 -11.04 -19.01
N ASP A 261 -11.82 -9.81 -19.09
CA ASP A 261 -10.64 -9.43 -18.31
C ASP A 261 -10.97 -9.35 -16.81
N ASP A 262 -10.00 -9.67 -15.98
CA ASP A 262 -10.16 -9.73 -14.53
C ASP A 262 -9.98 -8.36 -13.89
N ASP A 263 -10.57 -8.18 -12.71
CA ASP A 263 -10.34 -7.02 -11.87
C ASP A 263 -8.85 -6.96 -11.47
N LYS A 264 -8.33 -5.74 -11.32
CA LYS A 264 -6.91 -5.50 -11.06
C LYS A 264 -6.71 -4.74 -9.78
N ILE A 265 -5.70 -5.12 -9.02
CA ILE A 265 -5.22 -4.35 -7.88
C ILE A 265 -3.97 -3.60 -8.31
N PHE A 266 -4.00 -2.28 -8.20
CA PHE A 266 -2.87 -1.41 -8.49
C PHE A 266 -2.16 -1.04 -7.20
N PHE A 267 -0.84 -0.93 -7.26
CA PHE A 267 0.02 -0.49 -6.18
C PHE A 267 0.93 0.63 -6.69
N PHE A 268 1.05 1.70 -5.92
CA PHE A 268 1.86 2.87 -6.22
C PHE A 268 2.96 2.98 -5.16
N PHE A 269 4.20 3.10 -5.60
CA PHE A 269 5.36 3.16 -4.73
C PHE A 269 6.54 3.81 -5.44
N THR A 270 7.51 4.30 -4.69
CA THR A 270 8.86 4.58 -5.20
C THR A 270 9.75 3.39 -4.91
N GLU A 271 10.78 3.15 -5.72
CA GLU A 271 11.79 2.12 -5.46
C GLU A 271 13.14 2.52 -6.06
N VAL A 272 14.20 1.84 -5.63
CA VAL A 272 15.52 1.96 -6.26
C VAL A 272 15.49 1.31 -7.64
N ALA A 273 15.85 2.06 -8.67
CA ALA A 273 15.82 1.59 -10.04
C ALA A 273 16.98 0.63 -10.35
N GLU A 274 16.64 -0.62 -10.65
CA GLU A 274 17.61 -1.66 -11.05
C GLU A 274 18.07 -1.50 -12.51
N GLU A 275 17.31 -0.80 -13.36
CA GLU A 275 17.65 -0.60 -14.77
C GLU A 275 18.73 0.47 -15.02
N TYR A 276 19.09 1.22 -13.97
CA TYR A 276 19.98 2.36 -14.05
C TYR A 276 21.26 2.09 -13.23
N ASP A 277 22.36 1.74 -13.91
CA ASP A 277 23.66 1.54 -13.29
C ASP A 277 24.41 2.88 -13.17
N PHE A 278 24.05 3.68 -12.15
CA PHE A 278 24.74 4.92 -11.81
C PHE A 278 25.53 4.79 -10.50
N TYR A 279 26.50 5.68 -10.30
CA TYR A 279 27.25 5.79 -9.04
C TYR A 279 26.36 6.07 -7.82
N SER A 280 25.15 6.58 -8.03
CA SER A 280 24.15 6.86 -6.99
C SER A 280 22.87 6.07 -7.25
N LYS A 281 22.25 5.58 -6.17
CA LYS A 281 20.89 5.03 -6.23
C LYS A 281 19.94 6.09 -6.79
N ILE A 282 19.11 5.69 -7.76
CA ILE A 282 18.07 6.55 -8.33
C ILE A 282 16.72 5.98 -7.91
N ASN A 283 15.96 6.76 -7.17
CA ASN A 283 14.58 6.41 -6.83
C ASN A 283 13.66 6.78 -8.00
N VAL A 284 12.78 5.87 -8.37
CA VAL A 284 11.79 6.08 -9.43
C VAL A 284 10.40 5.74 -8.93
N ALA A 285 9.42 6.54 -9.33
CA ALA A 285 8.02 6.23 -9.09
C ALA A 285 7.57 5.07 -9.98
N ARG A 286 6.77 4.16 -9.40
CA ARG A 286 6.23 2.97 -10.06
C ARG A 286 4.74 2.85 -9.85
N VAL A 287 4.12 2.25 -10.86
CA VAL A 287 2.82 1.59 -10.71
C VAL A 287 3.03 0.11 -10.99
N ALA A 288 2.53 -0.74 -10.09
CA ALA A 288 2.42 -2.17 -10.32
C ALA A 288 0.96 -2.61 -10.35
N ARG A 289 0.69 -3.73 -11.01
CA ARG A 289 -0.62 -4.39 -10.99
C ARG A 289 -0.50 -5.87 -10.70
N VAL A 290 -1.57 -6.44 -10.15
CA VAL A 290 -1.85 -7.89 -10.11
C VAL A 290 -3.32 -8.11 -10.50
N CYS A 291 -3.64 -9.29 -11.04
CA CYS A 291 -5.03 -9.70 -11.28
C CYS A 291 -5.62 -10.27 -9.98
N LYS A 292 -6.87 -9.93 -9.68
CA LYS A 292 -7.57 -10.35 -8.46
C LYS A 292 -7.64 -11.88 -8.33
N GLY A 293 -7.92 -12.57 -9.44
CA GLY A 293 -8.04 -14.02 -9.58
C GLY A 293 -6.73 -14.76 -9.83
N ASP A 294 -5.58 -14.11 -9.77
CA ASP A 294 -4.28 -14.79 -9.87
C ASP A 294 -4.08 -15.71 -8.66
N VAL A 295 -3.85 -17.00 -8.87
CA VAL A 295 -3.65 -18.02 -7.81
C VAL A 295 -2.20 -18.49 -7.71
N GLY A 296 -1.30 -17.87 -8.47
CA GLY A 296 0.08 -18.27 -8.60
C GLY A 296 0.29 -19.45 -9.56
N GLY A 297 1.55 -19.84 -9.72
CA GLY A 297 1.93 -20.89 -10.65
C GLY A 297 1.92 -22.29 -10.04
N MET A 298 1.69 -23.31 -10.88
CA MET A 298 1.60 -24.70 -10.44
C MET A 298 2.96 -25.35 -10.14
N LYS A 299 4.00 -25.04 -10.93
CA LYS A 299 5.36 -25.63 -10.79
C LYS A 299 6.40 -24.56 -10.48
N THR A 300 6.45 -23.52 -11.30
CA THR A 300 7.24 -22.30 -11.07
C THR A 300 6.31 -21.25 -10.46
N LEU A 301 6.84 -20.30 -9.68
CA LEU A 301 6.05 -19.24 -9.02
C LEU A 301 4.93 -19.79 -8.11
N GLN A 302 5.18 -20.89 -7.42
CA GLN A 302 4.23 -21.42 -6.43
C GLN A 302 4.01 -20.42 -5.31
N LYS A 303 2.74 -20.06 -5.06
CA LYS A 303 2.35 -19.00 -4.12
C LYS A 303 3.01 -17.65 -4.43
N ARG A 304 3.33 -17.39 -5.70
CA ARG A 304 3.87 -16.12 -6.20
C ARG A 304 3.01 -15.56 -7.31
N TRP A 305 2.92 -14.23 -7.40
CA TRP A 305 2.10 -13.60 -8.44
C TRP A 305 2.58 -14.04 -9.83
N THR A 306 1.67 -14.47 -10.69
CA THR A 306 1.94 -14.71 -12.11
C THR A 306 1.56 -13.51 -12.98
N SER A 307 0.81 -12.56 -12.40
CA SER A 307 0.28 -11.36 -13.02
C SER A 307 0.97 -10.07 -12.55
N PHE A 308 1.98 -10.15 -11.69
CA PHE A 308 2.73 -8.99 -11.23
C PHE A 308 3.50 -8.34 -12.37
N LEU A 309 3.15 -7.10 -12.68
CA LEU A 309 3.85 -6.27 -13.64
C LEU A 309 4.00 -4.87 -13.06
N LYS A 310 5.17 -4.24 -13.25
CA LYS A 310 5.44 -2.85 -12.85
C LYS A 310 5.95 -2.02 -14.02
N ALA A 311 5.67 -0.72 -13.98
CA ALA A 311 6.13 0.26 -14.95
C ALA A 311 6.51 1.57 -14.25
N GLY A 312 7.42 2.34 -14.86
CA GLY A 312 7.77 3.68 -14.38
C GLY A 312 6.64 4.68 -14.56
N LEU A 313 6.42 5.53 -13.56
CA LEU A 313 5.57 6.71 -13.62
C LEU A 313 6.45 7.94 -13.83
N VAL A 314 6.26 8.64 -14.95
CA VAL A 314 7.03 9.83 -15.29
C VAL A 314 6.16 11.07 -15.07
N CYS A 315 6.60 11.94 -14.18
CA CYS A 315 6.09 13.29 -14.03
C CYS A 315 7.15 14.26 -14.56
N GLU A 316 6.91 14.83 -15.74
CA GLU A 316 7.85 15.75 -16.38
C GLU A 316 7.15 17.08 -16.70
N ASP A 317 7.85 18.19 -16.46
CA ASP A 317 7.51 19.46 -17.09
C ASP A 317 8.22 19.54 -18.45
N ARG A 318 7.43 19.47 -19.52
CA ARG A 318 7.94 19.51 -20.89
C ARG A 318 8.55 20.85 -21.27
N ALA A 319 8.22 21.93 -20.56
CA ALA A 319 8.74 23.26 -20.84
C ALA A 319 10.19 23.45 -20.33
N SER A 320 10.56 22.80 -19.24
CA SER A 320 11.90 22.89 -18.66
C SER A 320 12.86 21.81 -19.15
N GLY A 321 12.35 20.74 -19.79
CA GLY A 321 13.14 19.57 -20.18
C GLY A 321 13.72 18.81 -18.98
N SER A 322 13.29 19.12 -17.75
CA SER A 322 13.73 18.44 -16.53
C SER A 322 12.67 17.43 -16.10
N ALA A 323 12.89 16.15 -16.41
CA ALA A 323 12.18 15.07 -15.75
C ALA A 323 12.53 15.13 -14.25
N THR A 324 11.53 15.33 -13.40
CA THR A 324 11.75 15.34 -11.95
C THR A 324 11.25 14.03 -11.41
N THR A 325 12.16 13.12 -11.07
CA THR A 325 11.83 11.94 -10.27
C THR A 325 11.61 12.43 -8.84
N SER A 326 10.34 12.53 -8.44
CA SER A 326 9.92 12.81 -7.06
C SER A 326 10.30 11.68 -6.12
#